data_AF-F3CFB9-F1
#
_entry.id   AF-F3CFB9-F1
#
_cell.length_a   1.000
_cell.length_b   1.000
_cell.length_c   1.000
_cell.angle_alpha   90.00
_cell.angle_beta   90.00
_cell.angle_gamma   90.00
#
_symmetry.space_group_name_H-M   'P 1'
#
loop_
_entity.id
_entity.type
_entity.pdbx_description
1 polymer ?
#
loop_
_entity_poly.entity_id
_entity_poly.type
_entity_poly.pdbx_seq_one_letter_code
_entity_poly.pdbx_strand_id
1 'polypeptide(L)'
;IGIARSKSIGQAKQRGEDIAPLMADVERMGNELSEGKVELDGIQAELDALVLSIPNLPHESVPVGADEEGNVEVRRWGTPTAFDFEVKDHVALGEKFGWLDFDTAAKLSGARFA
;
A
#
# COMPACT_ATOMS: atom_id res chain seq x y z
N ILE A 1 -30.63 -2.63 -19.20
CA ILE A 1 -31.75 -1.65 -19.22
C ILE A 1 -31.66 -0.72 -20.44
N GLY A 2 -30.50 -0.14 -20.77
CA GLY A 2 -30.34 0.72 -21.98
C GLY A 2 -30.73 0.07 -23.32
N ILE A 3 -30.45 -1.23 -23.52
CA ILE A 3 -30.81 -1.96 -24.76
C ILE A 3 -32.33 -1.99 -24.99
N ALA A 4 -33.15 -2.06 -23.93
CA ALA A 4 -34.60 -2.11 -24.06
C ALA A 4 -35.18 -0.78 -24.57
N ARG A 5 -34.68 0.36 -24.09
CA ARG A 5 -35.16 1.70 -24.52
C ARG A 5 -34.61 2.11 -25.88
N SER A 6 -33.35 1.80 -26.20
CA SER A 6 -32.81 2.03 -27.56
C SER A 6 -33.58 1.24 -28.63
N LYS A 7 -34.01 0.01 -28.30
CA LYS A 7 -34.90 -0.79 -29.16
C LYS A 7 -36.31 -0.20 -29.27
N SER A 8 -36.82 0.41 -28.19
CA SER A 8 -38.12 1.09 -28.14
C SER A 8 -38.13 2.35 -29.04
N ILE A 9 -37.04 3.11 -29.09
CA ILE A 9 -36.87 4.28 -29.98
C ILE A 9 -36.96 3.87 -31.45
N GLY A 10 -36.32 2.77 -31.84
CA GLY A 10 -36.39 2.24 -33.20
C GLY A 10 -37.81 1.84 -33.60
N GLN A 11 -38.57 1.24 -32.68
CA GLN A 11 -39.96 0.86 -32.90
C GLN A 11 -40.91 2.06 -32.94
N ALA A 12 -40.73 3.06 -32.06
CA ALA A 12 -41.50 4.30 -32.05
C ALA A 12 -41.26 5.14 -33.31
N LYS A 13 -40.01 5.18 -33.79
CA LYS A 13 -39.63 5.83 -35.07
C LYS A 13 -40.27 5.16 -36.29
N GLN A 14 -40.41 3.83 -36.28
CA GLN A 14 -41.13 3.09 -37.32
C GLN A 14 -42.65 3.35 -37.31
N ARG A 15 -43.22 3.67 -36.13
CA ARG A 15 -44.64 3.99 -35.96
C ARG A 15 -44.97 5.48 -36.15
N GLY A 16 -43.97 6.34 -36.37
CA GLY A 16 -44.15 7.79 -36.53
C GLY A 16 -44.48 8.52 -35.23
N GLU A 17 -44.20 7.90 -34.07
CA GLU A 17 -44.42 8.45 -32.74
C GLU A 17 -43.29 9.45 -32.36
N ASP A 18 -43.58 10.39 -31.44
CA ASP A 18 -42.56 11.30 -30.91
C ASP A 18 -41.53 10.54 -30.08
N ILE A 19 -40.27 10.60 -30.52
CA ILE A 19 -39.13 9.91 -29.90
C ILE A 19 -38.30 10.83 -29.00
N ALA A 20 -38.56 12.15 -28.99
CA ALA A 20 -37.78 13.09 -28.19
C ALA A 20 -37.75 12.75 -26.69
N PRO A 21 -38.87 12.32 -26.05
CA PRO A 21 -38.85 11.91 -24.63
C PRO A 21 -37.99 10.67 -24.39
N LEU A 22 -38.02 9.71 -25.32
CA LEU A 22 -37.24 8.48 -25.20
C LEU A 22 -35.74 8.74 -25.40
N MET A 23 -35.38 9.68 -26.28
CA MET A 23 -33.99 10.09 -26.48
C MET A 23 -33.43 10.80 -25.25
N ALA A 24 -34.20 11.73 -24.65
CA ALA A 24 -33.81 12.41 -23.42
C ALA A 24 -33.60 11.42 -22.25
N ASP A 25 -34.44 10.39 -22.15
CA ASP A 25 -34.28 9.33 -21.14
C ASP A 25 -33.01 8.50 -21.35
N VAL A 26 -32.68 8.16 -22.59
CA VAL A 26 -31.45 7.41 -22.91
C VAL A 26 -30.21 8.25 -22.63
N GLU A 27 -30.24 9.54 -22.94
CA GLU A 27 -29.15 10.47 -22.64
C GLU A 27 -28.94 10.62 -21.12
N ARG A 28 -30.02 10.83 -20.35
CA ARG A 28 -29.94 10.86 -18.87
C ARG A 28 -29.35 9.57 -18.30
N MET A 29 -29.80 8.41 -18.77
CA MET A 29 -29.25 7.11 -18.32
C MET A 29 -27.77 6.95 -18.70
N GLY A 30 -27.35 7.49 -19.85
CA GLY A 30 -25.94 7.52 -20.25
C GLY A 30 -25.09 8.35 -19.30
N ASN A 31 -25.59 9.51 -18.90
CA ASN A 31 -24.92 10.38 -17.93
C ASN A 31 -24.84 9.74 -16.54
N GLU A 32 -25.93 9.21 -16.02
CA GLU A 32 -25.96 8.48 -14.73
C GLU A 32 -24.99 7.30 -14.72
N LEU A 33 -24.89 6.56 -15.83
CA LEU A 33 -23.95 5.45 -15.97
C LEU A 33 -22.49 5.94 -15.99
N SER A 34 -22.22 7.05 -16.67
CA SER A 34 -20.89 7.64 -16.72
C SER A 34 -20.45 8.14 -15.35
N GLU A 35 -21.35 8.82 -14.62
CA GLU A 35 -21.12 9.31 -13.26
C GLU A 35 -20.87 8.13 -12.31
N GLY A 36 -21.72 7.11 -12.34
CA GLY A 36 -21.57 5.92 -11.51
C GLY A 36 -20.28 5.13 -11.80
N LYS A 37 -19.79 5.17 -13.04
CA LYS A 37 -18.48 4.57 -13.36
C LYS A 37 -17.34 5.36 -12.73
N VAL A 38 -17.38 6.69 -12.80
CA VAL A 38 -16.35 7.54 -12.15
C VAL A 38 -16.35 7.32 -10.64
N GLU A 39 -17.52 7.22 -10.02
CA GLU A 39 -17.65 6.92 -8.59
C GLU A 39 -17.07 5.54 -8.25
N LEU A 40 -17.41 4.51 -9.03
CA LEU A 40 -16.87 3.16 -8.85
C LEU A 40 -15.34 3.13 -8.96
N ASP A 41 -14.79 3.79 -9.97
CA ASP A 41 -13.33 3.84 -10.18
C ASP A 41 -12.64 4.54 -9.00
N GLY A 42 -13.26 5.58 -8.41
CA GLY A 42 -12.79 6.24 -7.20
C GLY A 42 -12.82 5.33 -5.97
N ILE A 43 -13.94 4.65 -5.72
CA ILE A 43 -14.10 3.71 -4.59
C ILE A 43 -13.11 2.55 -4.71
N GLN A 44 -12.89 2.02 -5.92
CA GLN A 44 -11.95 0.93 -6.14
C GLN A 44 -10.52 1.38 -5.83
N ALA A 45 -10.13 2.58 -6.24
CA ALA A 45 -8.80 3.12 -5.94
C ALA A 45 -8.58 3.32 -4.42
N GLU A 46 -9.60 3.79 -3.71
CA GLU A 46 -9.55 3.91 -2.24
C GLU A 46 -9.45 2.55 -1.56
N LEU A 47 -10.21 1.56 -2.03
CA LEU A 47 -10.15 0.19 -1.52
C LEU A 47 -8.77 -0.43 -1.77
N ASP A 48 -8.22 -0.28 -2.97
CA ASP A 48 -6.91 -0.81 -3.32
C ASP A 48 -5.81 -0.19 -2.45
N ALA A 49 -5.88 1.13 -2.22
CA ALA A 49 -4.96 1.82 -1.32
C ALA A 49 -5.06 1.30 0.12
N LEU A 50 -6.29 1.04 0.62
CA LEU A 50 -6.50 0.48 1.94
C LEU A 50 -5.95 -0.95 2.04
N VAL A 51 -6.26 -1.82 1.08
CA VAL A 51 -5.82 -3.23 1.09
C VAL A 51 -4.30 -3.33 1.02
N LEU A 52 -3.64 -2.48 0.23
CA LEU A 52 -2.17 -2.42 0.15
C LEU A 52 -1.50 -1.96 1.46
N SER A 53 -2.25 -1.30 2.35
CA SER A 53 -1.73 -0.89 3.67
C SER A 53 -1.82 -1.99 4.74
N ILE A 54 -2.58 -3.07 4.49
CA ILE A 54 -2.79 -4.14 5.46
C ILE A 54 -1.53 -5.02 5.52
N PRO A 55 -0.89 -5.18 6.69
CA PRO A 55 0.26 -6.05 6.84
C PRO A 55 -0.13 -7.52 6.67
N ASN A 56 0.88 -8.37 6.43
CA ASN A 56 0.62 -9.79 6.25
C ASN A 56 0.08 -10.46 7.53
N LEU A 57 -0.74 -11.49 7.36
CA LEU A 57 -1.24 -12.31 8.47
C LEU A 57 -0.10 -13.16 9.05
N PRO A 58 0.15 -13.11 10.38
CA PRO A 58 1.09 -14.00 11.02
C PRO A 58 0.69 -15.46 10.83
N HIS A 59 1.68 -16.34 10.65
CA HIS A 59 1.43 -17.78 10.60
C HIS A 59 1.03 -18.30 11.99
N GLU A 60 0.25 -19.39 12.05
CA GLU A 60 -0.27 -19.96 13.32
C GLU A 60 0.84 -20.36 14.31
N SER A 61 2.04 -20.64 13.81
CA SER A 61 3.20 -20.99 14.64
C SER A 61 3.94 -19.78 15.21
N VAL A 62 3.58 -18.55 14.84
CA VAL A 62 4.24 -17.32 15.32
C VAL A 62 3.73 -17.01 16.73
N PRO A 63 4.61 -16.88 17.74
CA PRO A 63 4.21 -16.51 19.09
C PRO A 63 3.47 -15.17 19.12
N VAL A 64 2.43 -15.07 19.92
CA VAL A 64 1.70 -13.81 20.14
C VAL A 64 2.52 -12.93 21.08
N GLY A 65 2.83 -11.71 20.65
CA GLY A 65 3.54 -10.70 21.42
C GLY A 65 3.09 -9.29 21.03
N ALA A 66 3.08 -8.35 21.98
CA ALA A 66 2.73 -6.95 21.71
C ALA A 66 3.90 -6.18 21.10
N ASP A 67 5.13 -6.59 21.43
CA ASP A 67 6.39 -5.95 21.08
C ASP A 67 7.54 -6.95 21.12
N GLU A 68 8.76 -6.44 21.11
CA GLU A 68 10.00 -7.20 21.15
C GLU A 68 10.19 -8.05 22.42
N GLU A 69 9.53 -7.71 23.54
CA GLU A 69 9.58 -8.52 24.77
C GLU A 69 8.82 -9.85 24.63
N GLY A 70 7.91 -9.94 23.66
CA GLY A 70 7.19 -11.17 23.30
C GLY A 70 8.00 -12.16 22.48
N ASN A 71 9.22 -11.81 22.06
CA ASN A 71 10.06 -12.69 21.25
C ASN A 71 10.59 -13.89 22.06
N VAL A 72 10.60 -15.06 21.42
CA VAL A 72 11.08 -16.31 22.06
C VAL A 72 12.43 -16.71 21.46
N GLU A 73 13.47 -16.83 22.31
CA GLU A 73 14.76 -17.36 21.89
C GLU A 73 14.66 -18.87 21.61
N VAL A 74 14.73 -19.26 20.34
CA VAL A 74 14.61 -20.66 19.93
C VAL A 74 15.89 -21.45 20.21
N ARG A 75 17.06 -20.82 20.00
CA ARG A 75 18.37 -21.44 20.25
C ARG A 75 19.46 -20.40 20.42
N ARG A 76 20.48 -20.79 21.19
CA ARG A 76 21.78 -20.11 21.30
C ARG A 76 22.89 -21.00 20.78
N TRP A 77 23.92 -20.41 20.19
CA TRP A 77 25.13 -21.13 19.82
C TRP A 77 26.38 -20.35 20.24
N GLY A 78 27.36 -21.06 20.81
CA GLY A 78 28.55 -20.47 21.41
C GLY A 78 28.31 -19.87 22.80
N THR A 79 29.34 -19.23 23.35
CA THR A 79 29.27 -18.49 24.62
C THR A 79 29.82 -17.08 24.38
N PRO A 80 29.10 -16.01 24.76
CA PRO A 80 29.64 -14.65 24.68
C PRO A 80 30.97 -14.55 25.42
N THR A 81 31.96 -13.94 24.77
CA THR A 81 33.31 -13.81 25.34
C THR A 81 33.30 -12.98 26.61
N ALA A 82 33.93 -13.48 27.66
CA ALA A 82 34.23 -12.71 28.85
C ALA A 82 35.50 -11.88 28.63
N PHE A 83 35.42 -10.58 28.85
CA PHE A 83 36.56 -9.67 28.75
C PHE A 83 37.04 -9.30 30.16
N ASP A 84 38.35 -9.23 30.33
CA ASP A 84 39.05 -8.77 31.54
C ASP A 84 39.44 -7.28 31.46
N PHE A 85 38.90 -6.57 30.46
CA PHE A 85 39.10 -5.15 30.20
C PHE A 85 37.79 -4.44 29.83
N GLU A 86 37.81 -3.11 29.83
CA GLU A 86 36.67 -2.29 29.41
C GLU A 86 36.41 -2.44 27.90
N VAL A 87 35.26 -3.04 27.56
CA VAL A 87 34.87 -3.30 26.18
C VAL A 87 34.56 -1.99 25.46
N LYS A 88 35.11 -1.82 24.26
CA LYS A 88 34.79 -0.72 23.35
C LYS A 88 33.85 -1.22 22.26
N ASP A 89 32.90 -0.39 21.87
CA ASP A 89 32.05 -0.70 20.72
C ASP A 89 32.83 -0.62 19.40
N HIS A 90 32.17 -1.03 18.32
CA HIS A 90 32.77 -1.05 16.99
C HIS A 90 33.10 0.36 16.45
N VAL A 91 32.38 1.40 16.90
CA VAL A 91 32.62 2.80 16.49
C VAL A 91 33.92 3.30 17.11
N ALA A 92 34.04 3.22 18.42
CA ALA A 92 35.24 3.65 19.15
C ALA A 92 36.50 2.87 18.72
N LEU A 93 36.35 1.59 18.36
CA LEU A 93 37.44 0.83 17.77
C LEU A 93 37.79 1.32 16.36
N GLY A 94 36.80 1.50 15.49
CA GLY A 94 37.00 1.96 14.11
C GLY A 94 37.62 3.36 14.03
N GLU A 95 37.14 4.29 14.84
CA GLU A 95 37.68 5.66 14.93
C GLU A 95 39.11 5.65 15.47
N LYS A 96 39.38 4.86 16.51
CA LYS A 96 40.73 4.76 17.11
C LYS A 96 41.79 4.33 16.09
N PHE A 97 41.43 3.46 15.14
CA PHE A 97 42.34 2.96 14.11
C PHE A 97 42.21 3.72 12.78
N GLY A 98 41.32 4.71 12.68
CA GLY A 98 41.05 5.48 11.46
C GLY A 98 40.42 4.67 10.32
N TRP A 99 39.70 3.59 10.66
CA TRP A 99 39.03 2.71 9.70
C TRP A 99 37.55 3.06 9.51
N LEU A 100 36.95 3.76 10.46
CA LEU A 100 35.60 4.34 10.36
C LEU A 100 35.72 5.85 10.55
N ASP A 101 35.17 6.64 9.63
CA ASP A 101 35.20 8.10 9.66
C ASP A 101 33.81 8.69 9.37
N PHE A 102 33.01 8.72 10.44
CA PHE A 102 31.66 9.28 10.41
C PHE A 102 31.66 10.79 10.12
N ASP A 103 32.73 11.52 10.46
CA ASP A 103 32.81 12.96 10.19
C ASP A 103 32.97 13.24 8.70
N THR A 104 33.83 12.48 8.02
CA THR A 104 33.99 12.58 6.56
C THR A 104 32.74 12.08 5.85
N ALA A 105 32.18 10.94 6.27
CA ALA A 105 30.96 10.41 5.68
C ALA A 105 29.76 11.35 5.87
N ALA A 106 29.63 12.00 7.03
CA ALA A 106 28.60 12.99 7.30
C ALA A 106 28.77 14.25 6.43
N LYS A 107 30.00 14.70 6.18
CA LYS A 107 30.27 15.82 5.26
C LYS A 107 29.87 15.50 3.82
N LEU A 108 30.03 14.24 3.40
CA LEU A 108 29.78 13.82 2.02
C LEU A 108 28.31 13.44 1.77
N SER A 109 27.66 12.78 2.73
CA SER A 109 26.35 12.13 2.54
C SER A 109 25.34 12.40 3.64
N GLY A 110 25.75 13.06 4.74
CA GLY A 110 24.90 13.34 5.89
C GLY A 110 24.89 12.23 6.93
N ALA A 111 24.00 12.34 7.93
CA ALA A 111 23.93 11.40 9.05
C ALA A 111 23.63 9.95 8.60
N ARG A 112 24.09 8.97 9.40
CA ARG A 112 23.95 7.50 9.17
C ARG A 112 24.82 6.93 8.04
N PHE A 113 25.88 7.65 7.65
CA PHE A 113 26.97 7.16 6.78
C PHE A 113 28.28 7.14 7.57
N ALA A 114 29.19 6.21 7.22
CA ALA A 114 30.48 5.98 7.89
C ALA A 114 31.58 5.67 6.87
#